data_AF-A0A8L8K2E4-F1
#
_entry.id   AF-A0A8L8K2E4-F1
#
_cell.length_a   1.000
_cell.length_b   1.000
_cell.length_c   1.000
_cell.angle_alpha   90.00
_cell.angle_beta   90.00
_cell.angle_gamma   90.00
#
_symmetry.space_group_name_H-M   'P 1'
#
loop_
_entity.id
_entity.type
_entity.pdbx_description
1 polymer ?
#
loop_
_entity_poly.entity_id
_entity_poly.type
_entity_poly.pdbx_seq_one_letter_code
_entity_poly.pdbx_strand_id
1 'polypeptide(L)'
;LSSTDLPAALRKRVTLPSELAAPSVSFRIAAQGVPKKEQILIKPSFLEPLSVEQQIYLKEIVEACVGQDDRKRQQALQSLERDTGIQELLPRLSRLIHMSIRCNIVHRCLSMLIYVVRMIRSIAVNKSVKLDGVLHEFLPSLMSCMLGRVLCTRPDSDNHWALRDFAGKTLITIIKDHGTKETKRRSFRAVKRIFDEPSSSYSMIYGTITTLLEFASPVELIRLHPRIMVLLERTRLTGTTSADQLERTEAQKLHAALLKHESALRRLIKQAAQSSRKDQH
;
A
#
# COMPACT_ATOMS: atom_id res chain seq x y z
N LEU A 1 47.12 17.62 20.33
CA LEU A 1 45.80 17.33 19.75
C LEU A 1 45.38 15.94 20.20
N SER A 2 44.37 15.86 21.07
CA SER A 2 43.83 14.61 21.61
C SER A 2 43.34 13.70 20.48
N SER A 3 43.56 12.38 20.59
CA SER A 3 43.20 11.36 19.58
C SER A 3 41.69 11.14 19.39
N THR A 4 40.85 11.98 20.00
CA THR A 4 39.40 11.88 19.98
C THR A 4 38.75 12.51 18.75
N ASP A 5 39.44 13.41 18.06
CA ASP A 5 38.84 14.25 17.00
C ASP A 5 38.95 13.66 15.58
N LEU A 6 39.48 12.45 15.42
CA LEU A 6 39.53 11.75 14.12
C LEU A 6 38.36 10.78 13.95
N PRO A 7 37.71 10.77 12.75
CA PRO A 7 36.65 9.82 12.43
C PRO A 7 37.12 8.37 12.59
N ALA A 8 36.25 7.53 13.15
CA ALA A 8 36.57 6.16 13.58
C ALA A 8 37.23 5.29 12.48
N ALA A 9 36.93 5.55 11.21
CA ALA A 9 37.48 4.83 10.06
C ALA A 9 38.99 5.00 9.84
N LEU A 10 39.61 6.04 10.42
CA LEU A 10 41.03 6.39 10.21
C LEU A 10 41.90 6.15 11.46
N ARG A 11 41.35 5.57 12.53
CA ARG A 11 42.17 5.16 13.69
C ARG A 11 42.94 3.89 13.31
N LYS A 12 44.28 3.96 13.40
CA LYS A 12 45.22 2.90 13.00
C LYS A 12 44.73 1.51 13.44
N ARG A 13 44.70 0.57 12.49
CA ARG A 13 44.52 -0.88 12.74
C ARG A 13 45.50 -1.31 13.82
N VAL A 14 44.97 -1.77 14.95
CA VAL A 14 45.76 -2.43 15.99
C VAL A 14 46.15 -3.80 15.44
N THR A 15 47.46 -4.01 15.23
CA THR A 15 48.02 -5.33 14.91
C THR A 15 47.97 -6.20 16.15
N LEU A 16 47.25 -7.33 16.07
CA LEU A 16 47.10 -8.28 17.17
C LEU A 16 48.34 -9.17 17.29
N PRO A 17 48.81 -9.52 18.52
CA PRO A 17 49.77 -10.58 18.71
C PRO A 17 49.15 -11.92 18.31
N SER A 18 49.87 -12.69 17.50
CA SER A 18 49.55 -14.08 17.20
C SER A 18 49.81 -14.91 18.45
N GLU A 19 48.74 -15.43 19.07
CA GLU A 19 48.60 -16.85 19.46
C GLU A 19 47.32 -17.10 20.30
N LEU A 20 46.56 -18.13 19.87
CA LEU A 20 45.60 -18.92 20.66
C LEU A 20 44.28 -18.29 21.19
N ALA A 21 43.71 -17.28 20.54
CA ALA A 21 42.31 -16.91 20.81
C ALA A 21 41.34 -17.73 19.92
N ALA A 22 40.56 -18.64 20.53
CA ALA A 22 39.48 -19.36 19.85
C ALA A 22 38.57 -18.39 19.06
N PRO A 23 37.99 -18.80 17.91
CA PRO A 23 37.18 -17.90 17.05
C PRO A 23 36.05 -17.19 17.80
N SER A 24 35.51 -17.84 18.84
CA SER A 24 34.48 -17.33 19.73
C SER A 24 34.94 -16.18 20.63
N VAL A 25 36.22 -16.16 21.04
CA VAL A 25 36.81 -15.10 21.87
C VAL A 25 37.10 -13.87 21.02
N SER A 26 37.68 -14.06 19.83
CA SER A 26 37.90 -12.99 18.86
C SER A 26 36.59 -12.33 18.43
N PHE A 27 35.54 -13.12 18.21
CA PHE A 27 34.20 -12.58 17.92
C PHE A 27 33.62 -11.78 19.09
N ARG A 28 33.76 -12.26 20.34
CA ARG A 28 33.29 -11.56 21.53
C ARG A 28 33.99 -10.23 21.76
N ILE A 29 35.31 -10.17 21.54
CA ILE A 29 36.10 -8.94 21.69
C ILE A 29 35.76 -7.95 20.55
N ALA A 30 35.59 -8.42 19.32
CA ALA A 30 35.14 -7.57 18.21
C ALA A 30 33.72 -7.03 18.42
N ALA A 31 32.84 -7.80 19.06
CA ALA A 31 31.46 -7.41 19.36
C ALA A 31 31.34 -6.46 20.56
N GLN A 32 32.37 -6.33 21.42
CA GLN A 32 32.35 -5.44 22.60
C GLN A 32 32.31 -3.95 22.25
N GLY A 33 32.61 -3.57 21.00
CA GLY A 33 32.53 -2.18 20.50
C GLY A 33 31.40 -1.92 19.49
N VAL A 34 30.58 -2.93 19.16
CA VAL A 34 29.44 -2.75 18.26
C VAL A 34 28.31 -2.12 19.07
N PRO A 35 27.83 -0.90 18.75
CA PRO A 35 26.72 -0.31 19.47
C PRO A 35 25.51 -1.23 19.40
N LYS A 36 25.15 -1.81 20.55
CA LYS A 36 23.93 -2.60 20.72
C LYS A 36 22.75 -1.66 20.49
N LYS A 37 22.16 -1.72 19.30
CA LYS A 37 20.84 -1.16 18.96
C LYS A 37 20.66 0.23 19.56
N GLU A 38 21.13 1.27 18.87
CA GLU A 38 20.83 2.66 19.22
C GLU A 38 19.31 2.77 19.46
N GLN A 39 18.91 2.80 20.73
CA GLN A 39 17.55 3.10 21.11
C GLN A 39 17.43 4.61 20.95
N ILE A 40 17.07 5.02 19.74
CA ILE A 40 16.64 6.39 19.48
C ILE A 40 15.40 6.58 20.36
N LEU A 41 15.55 7.29 21.47
CA LEU A 41 14.43 7.74 22.27
C LEU A 41 13.71 8.82 21.45
N ILE A 42 12.79 8.39 20.60
CA ILE A 42 11.95 9.29 19.84
C ILE A 42 11.03 9.97 20.85
N LYS A 43 11.27 11.26 21.11
CA LYS A 43 10.30 12.10 21.81
C LYS A 43 8.96 11.95 21.08
N PRO A 44 7.88 11.53 21.76
CA PRO A 44 6.60 11.33 21.10
C PRO A 44 6.24 12.61 20.35
N SER A 45 5.73 12.45 19.13
CA SER A 45 5.37 13.56 18.25
C SER A 45 4.40 14.48 19.01
N PHE A 46 4.88 15.63 19.43
CA PHE A 46 4.04 16.63 20.08
C PHE A 46 3.13 17.20 19.00
N LEU A 47 1.85 16.82 19.04
CA LEU A 47 0.84 17.44 18.19
C LEU A 47 0.40 18.71 18.89
N GLU A 48 0.59 19.85 18.23
CA GLU A 48 0.12 21.13 18.74
C GLU A 48 -1.39 21.06 19.02
N PRO A 49 -1.85 21.56 20.18
CA PRO A 49 -3.27 21.52 20.52
C PRO A 49 -4.10 22.29 19.48
N LEU A 50 -5.23 21.71 19.08
CA LEU A 50 -6.15 22.36 18.16
C LEU A 50 -6.95 23.45 18.89
N SER A 51 -7.26 24.54 18.19
CA SER A 51 -8.25 25.51 18.65
C SER A 51 -9.64 24.86 18.78
N VAL A 52 -10.53 25.48 19.57
CA VAL A 52 -11.90 24.99 19.73
C VAL A 52 -12.62 24.93 18.37
N GLU A 53 -12.47 25.96 17.54
CA GLU A 53 -13.03 26.02 16.19
C GLU A 53 -12.53 24.89 15.28
N GLN A 54 -11.23 24.59 15.35
CA GLN A 54 -10.62 23.48 14.60
C GLN A 54 -11.16 22.12 15.03
N GLN A 55 -11.43 21.94 16.34
CA GLN A 55 -12.01 20.71 16.86
C GLN A 55 -13.46 20.54 16.41
N ILE A 56 -14.26 21.61 16.45
CA ILE A 56 -15.64 21.62 15.98
C ILE A 56 -15.67 21.28 14.48
N TYR A 57 -14.84 21.97 13.69
CA TYR A 57 -14.72 21.70 12.26
C TYR A 57 -14.33 20.24 11.98
N LEU A 58 -13.30 19.72 12.66
CA LEU A 58 -12.86 18.33 12.48
C LEU A 58 -13.98 17.33 12.81
N LYS A 59 -14.78 17.59 13.85
CA LYS A 59 -15.92 16.76 14.19
C LYS A 59 -16.99 16.80 13.10
N GLU A 60 -17.42 17.99 12.71
CA GLU A 60 -18.49 18.19 11.73
C GLU A 60 -18.12 17.61 10.36
N ILE A 61 -16.88 17.81 9.91
CA ILE A 61 -16.44 17.31 8.60
C ILE A 61 -16.38 15.78 8.57
N VAL A 62 -15.93 15.16 9.66
CA VAL A 62 -15.88 13.70 9.77
C VAL A 62 -17.29 13.12 9.82
N GLU A 63 -18.18 13.68 10.65
CA GLU A 63 -19.58 13.26 10.76
C GLU A 63 -20.32 13.42 9.43
N ALA A 64 -20.13 14.54 8.73
CA ALA A 64 -20.74 14.77 7.43
C ALA A 64 -20.21 13.78 6.36
N CYS A 65 -18.92 13.44 6.40
CA CYS A 65 -18.32 12.49 5.46
C CYS A 65 -18.86 11.06 5.60
N VAL A 66 -19.26 10.65 6.81
CA VAL A 66 -19.82 9.31 7.08
C VAL A 66 -21.33 9.31 7.30
N GLY A 67 -21.96 10.47 7.23
CA GLY A 67 -23.38 10.67 7.46
C GLY A 67 -24.26 10.06 6.37
N GLN A 68 -25.56 9.95 6.68
CA GLN A 68 -26.59 9.42 5.80
C GLN A 68 -27.02 10.42 4.71
N ASP A 69 -26.83 11.72 4.94
CA ASP A 69 -27.20 12.77 4.00
C ASP A 69 -26.15 12.87 2.88
N ASP A 70 -26.50 12.36 1.71
CA ASP A 70 -25.66 12.35 0.51
C ASP A 70 -25.21 13.74 0.08
N ARG A 71 -26.06 14.77 0.25
CA ARG A 71 -25.73 16.15 -0.15
C ARG A 71 -24.71 16.73 0.81
N LYS A 72 -24.91 16.58 2.12
CA LYS A 72 -23.93 17.01 3.13
C LYS A 72 -22.60 16.30 2.96
N ARG A 73 -22.64 14.99 2.68
CA ARG A 73 -21.42 14.21 2.41
C ARG A 73 -20.66 14.75 1.21
N GLN A 74 -21.35 15.05 0.10
CA GLN A 74 -20.69 15.59 -1.08
C GLN A 74 -20.09 16.99 -0.84
N GLN A 75 -20.78 17.84 -0.07
CA GLN A 75 -20.26 19.15 0.35
C GLN A 75 -19.03 19.02 1.24
N ALA A 76 -19.05 18.09 2.20
CA ALA A 76 -17.92 17.82 3.08
C ALA A 76 -16.69 17.34 2.29
N LEU A 77 -16.88 16.39 1.35
CA LEU A 77 -15.79 15.94 0.48
C LEU A 77 -15.22 17.09 -0.37
N GLN A 78 -16.07 17.96 -0.94
CA GLN A 78 -15.61 19.13 -1.69
C GLN A 78 -14.88 20.16 -0.82
N SER A 79 -15.28 20.32 0.44
CA SER A 79 -14.56 21.12 1.43
C SER A 79 -13.16 20.55 1.65
N LEU A 80 -13.06 19.23 1.83
CA LEU A 80 -11.77 18.55 2.00
C LEU A 80 -10.82 18.69 0.81
N GLU A 81 -11.35 18.79 -0.41
CA GLU A 81 -10.56 18.98 -1.63
C GLU A 81 -9.96 20.39 -1.77
N ARG A 82 -10.56 21.40 -1.12
CA ARG A 82 -10.25 22.82 -1.37
C ARG A 82 -9.64 23.56 -0.18
N ASP A 83 -9.96 23.13 1.03
CA ASP A 83 -9.59 23.84 2.24
C ASP A 83 -8.09 23.70 2.54
N THR A 84 -7.42 24.84 2.73
CA THR A 84 -5.99 24.95 3.04
C THR A 84 -5.70 24.67 4.52
N GLY A 85 -6.68 24.86 5.41
CA GLY A 85 -6.53 24.66 6.86
C GLY A 85 -6.42 23.20 7.29
N ILE A 86 -6.66 22.26 6.38
CA ILE A 86 -6.62 20.82 6.64
C ILE A 86 -5.22 20.33 6.98
N GLN A 87 -4.16 21.02 6.55
CA GLN A 87 -2.78 20.61 6.82
C GLN A 87 -2.51 20.43 8.32
N GLU A 88 -3.04 21.32 9.16
CA GLU A 88 -2.90 21.27 10.62
C GLU A 88 -3.72 20.13 11.26
N LEU A 89 -4.83 19.76 10.62
CA LEU A 89 -5.71 18.68 11.07
C LEU A 89 -5.24 17.30 10.60
N LEU A 90 -4.38 17.25 9.57
CA LEU A 90 -4.01 16.05 8.84
C LEU A 90 -3.48 14.91 9.75
N PRO A 91 -2.61 15.15 10.75
CA PRO A 91 -2.13 14.06 11.61
C PRO A 91 -3.24 13.39 12.42
N ARG A 92 -4.25 14.17 12.85
CA ARG A 92 -5.40 13.67 13.61
C ARG A 92 -6.40 12.98 12.69
N LEU A 93 -6.68 13.59 11.55
CA LEU A 93 -7.56 13.06 10.52
C LEU A 93 -7.04 11.72 9.99
N SER A 94 -5.74 11.62 9.73
CA SER A 94 -5.09 10.39 9.28
C SER A 94 -5.23 9.26 10.29
N ARG A 95 -5.00 9.53 11.57
CA ARG A 95 -5.14 8.53 12.64
C ARG A 95 -6.59 8.06 12.78
N LEU A 96 -7.54 8.99 12.70
CA LEU A 96 -8.98 8.69 12.71
C LEU A 96 -9.38 7.79 11.54
N ILE A 97 -8.94 8.14 10.33
CA ILE A 97 -9.15 7.35 9.11
C ILE A 97 -8.56 5.96 9.25
N HIS A 98 -7.32 5.86 9.74
CA HIS A 98 -6.61 4.60 9.90
C HIS A 98 -7.34 3.68 10.89
N MET A 99 -7.74 4.20 12.06
CA MET A 99 -8.53 3.45 13.04
C MET A 99 -9.91 3.06 12.50
N SER A 100 -10.60 3.99 11.82
CA SER A 100 -11.92 3.75 11.24
C SER A 100 -11.88 2.60 10.23
N ILE A 101 -10.90 2.56 9.33
CA ILE A 101 -10.74 1.45 8.38
C ILE A 101 -10.51 0.12 9.11
N ARG A 102 -9.63 0.10 10.10
CA ARG A 102 -9.34 -1.13 10.86
C ARG A 102 -10.59 -1.68 11.56
N CYS A 103 -11.34 -0.82 12.24
CA CYS A 103 -12.58 -1.21 12.91
C CYS A 103 -13.62 -1.68 11.90
N ASN A 104 -13.82 -0.95 10.79
CA ASN A 104 -14.85 -1.28 9.80
C ASN A 104 -14.52 -2.52 8.96
N ILE A 105 -13.24 -2.91 8.82
CA ILE A 105 -12.85 -4.21 8.28
C ILE A 105 -13.30 -5.34 9.21
N VAL A 106 -13.10 -5.18 10.53
CA VAL A 106 -13.54 -6.17 11.53
C VAL A 106 -15.07 -6.26 11.57
N HIS A 107 -15.76 -5.12 11.56
CA HIS A 107 -17.23 -5.06 11.53
C HIS A 107 -17.83 -5.39 10.16
N ARG A 108 -17.01 -5.53 9.12
CA ARG A 108 -17.42 -5.83 7.73
C ARG A 108 -18.44 -4.83 7.17
N CYS A 109 -18.28 -3.55 7.54
CA CYS A 109 -19.18 -2.49 7.10
C CYS A 109 -18.67 -1.85 5.80
N LEU A 110 -19.10 -2.41 4.67
CA LEU A 110 -18.61 -2.00 3.34
C LEU A 110 -18.88 -0.53 3.04
N SER A 111 -20.06 -0.01 3.39
CA SER A 111 -20.44 1.38 3.14
C SER A 111 -19.50 2.37 3.84
N MET A 112 -19.15 2.09 5.10
CA MET A 112 -18.21 2.91 5.86
C MET A 112 -16.81 2.88 5.24
N LEU A 113 -16.34 1.72 4.78
CA LEU A 113 -15.06 1.62 4.08
C LEU A 113 -15.06 2.47 2.81
N ILE A 114 -16.16 2.47 2.03
CA ILE A 114 -16.29 3.31 0.83
C ILE A 114 -16.22 4.79 1.21
N TYR A 115 -16.96 5.23 2.23
CA TYR A 115 -16.95 6.64 2.67
C TYR A 115 -15.57 7.09 3.13
N VAL A 116 -14.89 6.28 3.93
CA VAL A 116 -13.55 6.62 4.43
C VAL A 116 -12.52 6.64 3.31
N VAL A 117 -12.59 5.72 2.32
CA VAL A 117 -11.68 5.78 1.16
C VAL A 117 -12.00 7.00 0.29
N ARG A 118 -13.26 7.44 0.17
CA ARG A 118 -13.63 8.69 -0.54
C ARG A 118 -13.05 9.91 0.17
N MET A 119 -13.06 9.89 1.50
CA MET A 119 -12.43 10.93 2.32
C MET A 119 -10.90 10.98 2.09
N ILE A 120 -10.21 9.82 2.11
CA ILE A 120 -8.77 9.75 1.77
C ILE A 120 -8.49 10.34 0.39
N ARG A 121 -9.29 9.97 -0.63
CA ARG A 121 -9.14 10.50 -1.98
C ARG A 121 -9.30 12.02 -2.02
N SER A 122 -10.31 12.56 -1.34
CA SER A 122 -10.60 14.00 -1.33
C SER A 122 -9.45 14.80 -0.70
N ILE A 123 -8.85 14.27 0.37
CA ILE A 123 -7.65 14.86 0.98
C ILE A 123 -6.45 14.74 0.02
N ALA A 124 -6.30 13.62 -0.68
CA ALA A 124 -5.14 13.38 -1.54
C ALA A 124 -5.09 14.24 -2.81
N VAL A 125 -6.25 14.64 -3.34
CA VAL A 125 -6.33 15.53 -4.51
C VAL A 125 -6.17 17.00 -4.13
N ASN A 126 -6.24 17.34 -2.84
CA ASN A 126 -6.04 18.70 -2.36
C ASN A 126 -4.56 19.10 -2.49
N LYS A 127 -4.28 20.00 -3.44
CA LYS A 127 -2.92 20.47 -3.76
C LYS A 127 -2.26 21.27 -2.63
N SER A 128 -3.06 21.79 -1.71
CA SER A 128 -2.59 22.58 -0.56
C SER A 128 -2.07 21.71 0.57
N VAL A 129 -2.31 20.40 0.52
CA VAL A 129 -1.98 19.44 1.60
C VAL A 129 -0.78 18.58 1.20
N LYS A 130 0.21 18.51 2.09
CA LYS A 130 1.39 17.64 1.95
C LYS A 130 1.18 16.35 2.74
N LEU A 131 1.14 15.20 2.05
CA LEU A 131 0.83 13.91 2.67
C LEU A 131 2.04 13.18 3.29
N ASP A 132 3.27 13.65 3.10
CA ASP A 132 4.50 12.93 3.47
C ASP A 132 4.49 12.37 4.90
N GLY A 133 3.97 13.15 5.86
CA GLY A 133 3.89 12.77 7.26
C GLY A 133 2.87 11.68 7.58
N VAL A 134 1.93 11.37 6.69
CA VAL A 134 0.79 10.47 6.94
C VAL A 134 0.69 9.30 5.96
N LEU A 135 1.54 9.23 4.93
CA LEU A 135 1.57 8.11 3.98
C LEU A 135 1.69 6.74 4.66
N HIS A 136 2.40 6.69 5.79
CA HIS A 136 2.58 5.46 6.57
C HIS A 136 1.28 4.92 7.19
N GLU A 137 0.23 5.75 7.32
CA GLU A 137 -1.09 5.34 7.77
C GLU A 137 -2.04 5.11 6.57
N PHE A 138 -2.03 6.01 5.58
CA PHE A 138 -2.91 5.94 4.41
C PHE A 138 -2.62 4.75 3.49
N LEU A 139 -1.35 4.52 3.14
CA LEU A 139 -0.99 3.44 2.22
C LEU A 139 -1.37 2.05 2.75
N PRO A 140 -1.04 1.65 4.00
CA PRO A 140 -1.48 0.36 4.51
C PRO A 140 -3.01 0.29 4.66
N SER A 141 -3.70 1.38 5.02
CA SER A 141 -5.16 1.42 5.08
C SER A 141 -5.83 1.13 3.73
N LEU A 142 -5.37 1.78 2.66
CA LEU A 142 -5.84 1.52 1.30
C LEU A 142 -5.53 0.09 0.84
N MET A 143 -4.34 -0.41 1.17
CA MET A 143 -3.93 -1.78 0.90
C MET A 143 -4.84 -2.78 1.63
N SER A 144 -5.25 -2.53 2.87
CA SER A 144 -6.20 -3.38 3.59
C SER A 144 -7.58 -3.40 2.94
N CYS A 145 -8.09 -2.26 2.47
CA CYS A 145 -9.36 -2.20 1.72
C CYS A 145 -9.27 -2.90 0.35
N MET A 146 -8.12 -2.84 -0.31
CA MET A 146 -7.90 -3.44 -1.63
C MET A 146 -7.64 -4.95 -1.57
N LEU A 147 -6.88 -5.40 -0.57
CA LEU A 147 -6.34 -6.76 -0.45
C LEU A 147 -6.96 -7.58 0.69
N GLY A 148 -7.95 -7.05 1.40
CA GLY A 148 -8.62 -7.78 2.47
C GLY A 148 -9.29 -9.05 1.96
N ARG A 149 -9.22 -10.16 2.71
CA ARG A 149 -9.84 -11.43 2.31
C ARG A 149 -11.37 -11.36 2.36
N VAL A 150 -11.91 -10.78 3.44
CA VAL A 150 -13.36 -10.60 3.67
C VAL A 150 -13.59 -9.13 4.06
N LEU A 151 -14.44 -8.42 3.31
CA LEU A 151 -14.68 -6.98 3.48
C LEU A 151 -16.15 -6.65 3.82
N CYS A 152 -17.05 -7.61 3.58
CA CYS A 152 -18.48 -7.48 3.76
C CYS A 152 -19.03 -8.76 4.41
N THR A 153 -20.24 -8.70 4.94
CA THR A 153 -20.93 -9.88 5.50
C THR A 153 -21.49 -10.77 4.40
N ARG A 154 -21.90 -10.18 3.26
CA ARG A 154 -22.52 -10.88 2.14
C ARG A 154 -21.75 -10.62 0.83
N PRO A 155 -20.69 -11.38 0.54
CA PRO A 155 -19.86 -11.16 -0.65
C PRO A 155 -20.58 -11.34 -1.98
N ASP A 156 -21.70 -12.08 -2.01
CA ASP A 156 -22.50 -12.30 -3.21
C ASP A 156 -23.35 -11.10 -3.62
N SER A 157 -23.86 -10.34 -2.65
CA SER A 157 -24.73 -9.18 -2.89
C SER A 157 -23.97 -7.86 -2.87
N ASP A 158 -22.96 -7.76 -2.00
CA ASP A 158 -22.29 -6.50 -1.73
C ASP A 158 -21.18 -6.26 -2.74
N ASN A 159 -21.20 -5.08 -3.36
CA ASN A 159 -20.24 -4.71 -4.41
C ASN A 159 -18.87 -4.30 -3.83
N HIS A 160 -18.21 -5.24 -3.15
CA HIS A 160 -16.88 -5.07 -2.60
C HIS A 160 -15.80 -4.93 -3.69
N TRP A 161 -16.08 -5.36 -4.93
CA TRP A 161 -15.23 -5.13 -6.11
C TRP A 161 -15.01 -3.64 -6.36
N ALA A 162 -16.07 -2.82 -6.27
CA ALA A 162 -15.97 -1.38 -6.44
C ALA A 162 -15.07 -0.72 -5.38
N LEU A 163 -15.12 -1.19 -4.12
CA LEU A 163 -14.20 -0.71 -3.08
C LEU A 163 -12.75 -1.05 -3.43
N ARG A 164 -12.48 -2.29 -3.89
CA ARG A 164 -11.11 -2.71 -4.26
C ARG A 164 -10.55 -1.86 -5.39
N ASP A 165 -11.34 -1.64 -6.45
CA ASP A 165 -10.96 -0.80 -7.58
C ASP A 165 -10.73 0.65 -7.16
N PHE A 166 -11.61 1.19 -6.33
CA PHE A 166 -11.52 2.57 -5.87
C PHE A 166 -10.32 2.77 -4.93
N ALA A 167 -10.06 1.84 -4.01
CA ALA A 167 -8.91 1.85 -3.12
C ALA A 167 -7.59 1.71 -3.91
N GLY A 168 -7.53 0.81 -4.88
CA GLY A 168 -6.36 0.62 -5.74
C GLY A 168 -6.05 1.86 -6.59
N LYS A 169 -7.07 2.45 -7.23
CA LYS A 169 -6.90 3.72 -7.96
C LYS A 169 -6.43 4.86 -7.05
N THR A 170 -7.01 4.99 -5.86
CA THR A 170 -6.62 6.02 -4.88
C THR A 170 -5.18 5.80 -4.41
N LEU A 171 -4.78 4.55 -4.15
CA LEU A 171 -3.41 4.18 -3.79
C LEU A 171 -2.41 4.57 -4.89
N ILE A 172 -2.75 4.29 -6.16
CA ILE A 172 -1.96 4.68 -7.32
C ILE A 172 -1.77 6.20 -7.38
N THR A 173 -2.87 6.97 -7.27
CA THR A 173 -2.83 8.43 -7.30
C THR A 173 -1.93 8.98 -6.20
N ILE A 174 -2.11 8.53 -4.95
CA ILE A 174 -1.28 8.98 -3.82
C ILE A 174 0.20 8.68 -4.05
N ILE A 175 0.54 7.48 -4.52
CA ILE A 175 1.94 7.09 -4.73
C ILE A 175 2.56 7.86 -5.89
N LYS A 176 1.79 8.23 -6.93
CA LYS A 176 2.28 9.03 -8.04
C LYS A 176 2.53 10.48 -7.64
N ASP A 177 1.59 11.07 -6.89
CA ASP A 177 1.60 12.50 -6.60
C ASP A 177 2.45 12.84 -5.37
N HIS A 178 2.47 11.95 -4.36
CA HIS A 178 3.12 12.18 -3.07
C HIS A 178 4.16 11.10 -2.71
N GLY A 179 4.24 10.01 -3.48
CA GLY A 179 5.10 8.88 -3.14
C GLY A 179 6.56 9.04 -3.59
N THR A 180 7.49 8.56 -2.76
CA THR A 180 8.89 8.41 -3.17
C THR A 180 9.11 7.16 -4.01
N LYS A 181 10.28 7.06 -4.68
CA LYS A 181 10.72 5.82 -5.35
C LYS A 181 10.70 4.63 -4.41
N GLU A 182 11.08 4.81 -3.14
CA GLU A 182 11.05 3.74 -2.14
C GLU A 182 9.61 3.34 -1.78
N THR A 183 8.72 4.33 -1.61
CA THR A 183 7.31 4.08 -1.36
C THR A 183 6.69 3.24 -2.47
N LYS A 184 6.91 3.62 -3.73
CA LYS A 184 6.47 2.84 -4.90
C LYS A 184 7.03 1.41 -4.86
N ARG A 185 8.34 1.27 -4.63
CA ARG A 185 9.02 -0.03 -4.57
C ARG A 185 8.46 -0.95 -3.47
N ARG A 186 8.24 -0.39 -2.27
CA ARG A 186 7.65 -1.13 -1.12
C ARG A 186 6.22 -1.55 -1.40
N SER A 187 5.40 -0.66 -1.93
CA SER A 187 4.01 -0.95 -2.30
C SER A 187 3.95 -2.02 -3.37
N PHE A 188 4.76 -1.91 -4.43
CA PHE A 188 4.84 -2.93 -5.47
C PHE A 188 5.21 -4.31 -4.92
N ARG A 189 6.26 -4.40 -4.08
CA ARG A 189 6.66 -5.67 -3.44
C ARG A 189 5.53 -6.25 -2.57
N ALA A 190 4.85 -5.41 -1.79
CA ALA A 190 3.76 -5.85 -0.94
C ALA A 190 2.59 -6.42 -1.76
N VAL A 191 2.17 -5.71 -2.82
CA VAL A 191 1.12 -6.19 -3.73
C VAL A 191 1.55 -7.46 -4.46
N LYS A 192 2.79 -7.50 -4.97
CA LYS A 192 3.34 -8.66 -5.69
C LYS A 192 3.39 -9.90 -4.81
N ARG A 193 3.76 -9.76 -3.54
CA ARG A 193 3.75 -10.87 -2.58
C ARG A 193 2.37 -11.53 -2.51
N ILE A 194 1.30 -10.74 -2.42
CA ILE A 194 -0.08 -11.26 -2.37
C ILE A 194 -0.49 -11.94 -3.69
N PHE A 195 -0.03 -11.43 -4.83
CA PHE A 195 -0.31 -12.03 -6.14
C PHE A 195 0.40 -13.39 -6.34
N ASP A 196 1.62 -13.52 -5.83
CA ASP A 196 2.41 -14.76 -5.96
C ASP A 196 2.03 -15.81 -4.90
N GLU A 197 1.53 -15.38 -3.74
CA GLU A 197 1.14 -16.23 -2.62
C GLU A 197 0.03 -17.25 -3.00
N PRO A 198 0.26 -18.58 -2.81
CA PRO A 198 -0.71 -19.61 -3.14
C PRO A 198 -1.99 -19.59 -2.28
N SER A 199 -1.88 -19.05 -1.06
CA SER A 199 -2.98 -18.97 -0.07
C SER A 199 -3.91 -17.76 -0.27
N SER A 200 -3.64 -16.93 -1.28
CA SER A 200 -4.47 -15.77 -1.62
C SER A 200 -5.79 -16.19 -2.26
N SER A 201 -6.90 -15.60 -1.80
CA SER A 201 -8.22 -15.81 -2.43
C SER A 201 -8.33 -15.04 -3.76
N TYR A 202 -9.28 -15.43 -4.61
CA TYR A 202 -9.51 -14.76 -5.90
C TYR A 202 -9.81 -13.27 -5.74
N SER A 203 -10.60 -12.91 -4.73
CA SER A 203 -10.85 -11.54 -4.32
C SER A 203 -9.60 -10.75 -3.94
N MET A 204 -8.63 -11.36 -3.24
CA MET A 204 -7.36 -10.70 -2.92
C MET A 204 -6.51 -10.48 -4.17
N ILE A 205 -6.41 -11.52 -5.02
CA ILE A 205 -5.64 -11.48 -6.26
C ILE A 205 -6.22 -10.41 -7.19
N TYR A 206 -7.55 -10.30 -7.31
CA TYR A 206 -8.21 -9.27 -8.10
C TYR A 206 -7.74 -7.86 -7.71
N GLY A 207 -7.71 -7.55 -6.42
CA GLY A 207 -7.26 -6.25 -5.91
C GLY A 207 -5.80 -5.92 -6.26
N THR A 208 -4.96 -6.92 -6.54
CA THR A 208 -3.55 -6.67 -6.90
C THR A 208 -3.36 -6.22 -8.35
N ILE A 209 -4.25 -6.61 -9.26
CA ILE A 209 -4.02 -6.54 -10.72
C ILE A 209 -3.77 -5.11 -11.18
N THR A 210 -4.72 -4.21 -10.92
CA THR A 210 -4.64 -2.81 -11.36
C THR A 210 -3.36 -2.13 -10.84
N THR A 211 -3.03 -2.35 -9.57
CA THR A 211 -1.87 -1.73 -8.91
C THR A 211 -0.55 -2.31 -9.41
N LEU A 212 -0.48 -3.63 -9.68
CA LEU A 212 0.71 -4.25 -10.24
C LEU A 212 1.01 -3.74 -11.64
N LEU A 213 -0.02 -3.67 -12.49
CA LEU A 213 0.15 -3.26 -13.87
C LEU A 213 0.58 -1.80 -13.99
N GLU A 214 0.10 -0.95 -13.09
CA GLU A 214 0.46 0.46 -13.07
C GLU A 214 1.89 0.72 -12.56
N PHE A 215 2.36 -0.08 -11.61
CA PHE A 215 3.68 0.14 -11.01
C PHE A 215 4.81 -0.65 -11.66
N ALA A 216 4.50 -1.78 -12.30
CA ALA A 216 5.49 -2.65 -12.93
C ALA A 216 6.19 -1.94 -14.11
N SER A 217 7.51 -2.10 -14.16
CA SER A 217 8.30 -1.83 -15.37
C SER A 217 7.96 -2.83 -16.48
N PRO A 218 8.26 -2.51 -17.76
CA PRO A 218 8.03 -3.44 -18.87
C PRO A 218 8.63 -4.84 -18.66
N VAL A 219 9.82 -4.92 -18.03
CA VAL A 219 10.47 -6.20 -17.70
C VAL A 219 9.71 -6.98 -16.63
N GLU A 220 9.19 -6.29 -15.61
CA GLU A 220 8.37 -6.92 -14.56
C GLU A 220 7.04 -7.42 -15.11
N LEU A 221 6.41 -6.67 -16.03
CA LEU A 221 5.19 -7.10 -16.72
C LEU A 221 5.38 -8.42 -17.48
N ILE A 222 6.51 -8.57 -18.19
CA ILE A 222 6.87 -9.83 -18.87
C ILE A 222 7.01 -10.97 -17.85
N ARG A 223 7.64 -10.72 -16.69
CA ARG A 223 7.80 -11.72 -15.63
C ARG A 223 6.49 -12.12 -14.94
N LEU A 224 5.48 -11.25 -14.93
CA LEU A 224 4.16 -11.57 -14.38
C LEU A 224 3.32 -12.45 -15.33
N HIS A 225 3.64 -12.43 -16.64
CA HIS A 225 2.84 -13.12 -17.65
C HIS A 225 2.63 -14.63 -17.40
N PRO A 226 3.64 -15.45 -17.06
CA PRO A 226 3.44 -16.88 -16.81
C PRO A 226 2.44 -17.14 -15.68
N ARG A 227 2.51 -16.35 -14.60
CA ARG A 227 1.59 -16.48 -13.47
C ARG A 227 0.17 -16.07 -13.85
N ILE A 228 0.02 -15.03 -14.68
CA ILE A 228 -1.28 -14.61 -15.23
C ILE A 228 -1.91 -15.73 -16.06
N MET A 229 -1.12 -16.43 -16.89
CA MET A 229 -1.62 -17.57 -17.67
C MET A 229 -2.12 -18.72 -16.78
N VAL A 230 -1.36 -19.07 -15.74
CA VAL A 230 -1.76 -20.10 -14.76
C VAL A 230 -3.06 -19.71 -14.05
N LEU A 231 -3.21 -18.43 -13.67
CA LEU A 231 -4.43 -17.94 -13.02
C LEU A 231 -5.63 -17.92 -13.97
N LEU A 232 -5.43 -17.58 -15.25
CA LEU A 232 -6.49 -17.63 -16.26
C LEU A 232 -7.04 -19.04 -16.43
N GLU A 233 -6.16 -20.04 -16.53
CA GLU A 233 -6.59 -21.43 -16.66
C GLU A 233 -7.27 -21.94 -15.37
N ARG A 234 -6.70 -21.64 -14.20
CA ARG A 234 -7.29 -22.00 -12.91
C ARG A 234 -8.70 -21.41 -12.75
N THR A 235 -8.86 -20.11 -13.02
CA THR A 235 -10.17 -19.45 -12.89
C THR A 235 -11.19 -19.94 -13.92
N ARG A 236 -10.75 -20.32 -15.12
CA ARG A 236 -11.60 -20.96 -16.14
C ARG A 236 -12.17 -22.29 -15.63
N LEU A 237 -11.30 -23.16 -15.09
CA LEU A 237 -11.70 -24.47 -14.55
C LEU A 237 -12.60 -24.33 -13.32
N THR A 238 -12.25 -23.46 -12.37
CA THR A 238 -13.09 -23.21 -11.19
C THR A 238 -14.47 -22.66 -11.57
N GLY A 239 -14.54 -21.80 -12.58
CA GLY A 239 -15.80 -21.26 -13.08
C GLY A 239 -16.77 -22.32 -13.62
N THR A 240 -16.25 -23.46 -14.13
CA THR A 240 -17.06 -24.56 -14.67
C THR A 240 -17.31 -25.69 -13.67
N THR A 241 -16.36 -25.95 -12.77
CA THR A 241 -16.31 -27.18 -11.99
C THR A 241 -16.66 -26.99 -10.50
N SER A 242 -16.52 -25.77 -9.96
CA SER A 242 -16.77 -25.56 -8.52
C SER A 242 -18.26 -25.65 -8.18
N ALA A 243 -18.58 -26.37 -7.10
CA ALA A 243 -19.94 -26.46 -6.55
C ALA A 243 -20.34 -25.16 -5.85
N ASP A 244 -19.39 -24.45 -5.23
CA ASP A 244 -19.64 -23.21 -4.50
C ASP A 244 -19.98 -22.07 -5.46
N GLN A 245 -21.13 -21.43 -5.25
CA GLN A 245 -21.59 -20.32 -6.08
C GLN A 245 -20.76 -19.05 -5.89
N LEU A 246 -20.29 -18.80 -4.66
CA LEU A 246 -19.45 -17.65 -4.36
C LEU A 246 -18.11 -17.78 -5.07
N GLU A 247 -17.44 -18.93 -4.91
CA GLU A 247 -16.14 -19.18 -5.54
C GLU A 247 -16.22 -19.08 -7.08
N ARG A 248 -17.29 -19.60 -7.69
CA ARG A 248 -17.54 -19.45 -9.13
C ARG A 248 -17.64 -17.98 -9.55
N THR A 249 -18.40 -17.19 -8.79
CA THR A 249 -18.60 -15.76 -9.07
C THR A 249 -17.29 -14.98 -8.95
N GLU A 250 -16.51 -15.23 -7.89
CA GLU A 250 -15.19 -14.62 -7.71
C GLU A 250 -14.21 -15.01 -8.82
N ALA A 251 -14.17 -16.30 -9.19
CA ALA A 251 -13.33 -16.81 -10.26
C ALA A 251 -13.67 -16.15 -11.61
N GLN A 252 -14.96 -16.01 -11.94
CA GLN A 252 -15.42 -15.34 -13.16
C GLN A 252 -15.01 -13.85 -13.18
N LYS A 253 -15.17 -13.14 -12.05
CA LYS A 253 -14.75 -11.73 -11.93
C LYS A 253 -13.25 -11.56 -12.12
N LEU A 254 -12.45 -12.43 -11.50
CA LEU A 254 -11.00 -12.43 -11.66
C LEU A 254 -10.59 -12.78 -13.11
N HIS A 255 -11.23 -13.79 -13.71
CA HIS A 255 -10.96 -14.21 -15.08
C HIS A 255 -11.17 -13.05 -16.07
N ALA A 256 -12.31 -12.36 -15.97
CA ALA A 256 -12.61 -11.20 -16.81
C ALA A 256 -11.58 -10.07 -16.67
N ALA A 257 -11.11 -9.81 -15.44
CA ALA A 257 -10.06 -8.83 -15.20
C ALA A 257 -8.73 -9.24 -15.83
N LEU A 258 -8.30 -10.49 -15.65
CA LEU A 258 -7.04 -10.98 -16.21
C LEU A 258 -7.05 -10.96 -17.75
N LEU A 259 -8.15 -11.37 -18.38
CA LEU A 259 -8.30 -11.35 -19.84
C LEU A 259 -8.17 -9.94 -20.43
N LYS A 260 -8.76 -8.94 -19.77
CA LYS A 260 -8.65 -7.54 -20.18
C LYS A 260 -7.18 -7.09 -20.28
N HIS A 261 -6.36 -7.52 -19.34
CA HIS A 261 -4.96 -7.08 -19.23
C HIS A 261 -3.98 -7.95 -20.01
N GLU A 262 -4.29 -9.22 -20.22
CA GLU A 262 -3.50 -10.13 -21.03
C GLU A 262 -3.21 -9.58 -22.44
N SER A 263 -4.23 -9.03 -23.10
CA SER A 263 -4.10 -8.50 -24.47
C SER A 263 -3.06 -7.37 -24.57
N ALA A 264 -2.91 -6.56 -23.52
CA ALA A 264 -1.89 -5.52 -23.44
C ALA A 264 -0.50 -6.11 -23.19
N LEU A 265 -0.39 -7.10 -22.30
CA LEU A 265 0.86 -7.79 -21.99
C LEU A 265 1.43 -8.54 -23.19
N ARG A 266 0.59 -9.27 -23.95
CA ARG A 266 1.01 -9.98 -25.16
C ARG A 266 1.57 -9.02 -26.21
N ARG A 267 1.00 -7.82 -26.35
CA ARG A 267 1.51 -6.78 -27.26
C ARG A 267 2.89 -6.30 -26.82
N LEU A 268 3.08 -6.02 -25.53
CA LEU A 268 4.39 -5.62 -24.99
C LEU A 268 5.46 -6.70 -25.18
N ILE A 269 5.12 -7.97 -24.96
CA ILE A 269 6.03 -9.10 -25.18
C ILE A 269 6.45 -9.19 -26.65
N LYS A 270 5.49 -9.06 -27.59
CA LYS A 270 5.79 -9.05 -29.03
C LYS A 270 6.71 -7.89 -29.42
N GLN A 271 6.48 -6.69 -28.88
CA GLN A 271 7.32 -5.52 -29.13
C GLN A 271 8.75 -5.71 -28.60
N ALA A 272 8.90 -6.24 -27.39
CA ALA A 272 10.21 -6.54 -26.80
C ALA A 272 10.99 -7.62 -27.59
N ALA A 273 10.29 -8.62 -28.14
CA ALA A 273 10.89 -9.63 -28.99
C ALA A 273 11.36 -9.06 -30.34
N GLN A 274 10.65 -8.05 -30.87
CA GLN A 274 11.01 -7.37 -32.13
C GLN A 274 12.18 -6.41 -31.97
N SER A 275 12.30 -5.69 -30.85
CA SER A 275 13.43 -4.80 -30.58
C SER A 275 14.74 -5.58 -30.43
N SER A 276 14.71 -6.70 -29.69
CA SER A 276 15.87 -7.58 -29.50
C SER A 276 16.44 -8.13 -30.83
N ARG A 277 15.59 -8.31 -31.85
CA ARG A 277 16.03 -8.74 -33.19
C ARG A 277 16.67 -7.63 -34.02
N LYS A 278 16.33 -6.36 -33.75
CA LYS A 278 16.92 -5.21 -34.45
C LYS A 278 18.28 -4.81 -33.89
N ASP A 279 18.51 -5.02 -32.60
CA ASP A 279 19.81 -4.73 -31.95
C ASP A 279 20.89 -5.80 -32.24
N GLN A 280 20.52 -6.90 -32.92
CA GLN A 280 21.41 -7.99 -33.35
C GLN A 280 21.79 -7.92 -34.84
N HIS A 281 21.40 -6.87 -35.54
CA HIS A 281 21.79 -6.56 -36.93
C HIS A 281 22.43 -5.17 -36.98
#